data_AF-A0A951SIK6-F1
#
_entry.id   AF-A0A951SIK6-F1
#
_cell.length_a   1.000
_cell.length_b   1.000
_cell.length_c   1.000
_cell.angle_alpha   90.00
_cell.angle_beta   90.00
_cell.angle_gamma   90.00
#
_symmetry.space_group_name_H-M   'P 1'
#
loop_
_entity.id
_entity.type
_entity.pdbx_description
1 polymer ?
#
loop_
_entity_poly.entity_id
_entity_poly.type
_entity_poly.pdbx_seq_one_letter_code
_entity_poly.pdbx_strand_id
1 'polypeptide(L)'
;MILGLAAVTPAGAVNPDEVLDDPVLEERARDISKGLRCVVCQNQSIDDSDADLARDLRLIVRERLVAGDSDAQVMDFVVDRYGDYVLLKPPFKATTYVLWFGPIALLLAAVFAVVSFYRGRAAAPAKAPADLTDEERRRLDKLLKDDR
;
A
#
# COMPACT_ATOMS: atom_id res chain seq x y z
N MET A 1 -13.20 6.80 45.09
CA MET A 1 -12.18 7.54 44.32
C MET A 1 -12.73 7.75 42.92
N ILE A 2 -13.40 8.89 42.69
CA ILE A 2 -14.07 9.18 41.41
C ILE A 2 -12.98 9.60 40.43
N LEU A 3 -12.66 8.73 39.48
CA LEU A 3 -11.68 8.99 38.42
C LEU A 3 -12.36 9.91 37.38
N GLY A 4 -12.07 11.20 37.43
CA GLY A 4 -12.59 12.18 36.48
C GLY A 4 -11.95 11.97 35.11
N LEU A 5 -12.78 11.80 34.08
CA LEU A 5 -12.37 11.68 32.69
C LEU A 5 -12.01 13.08 32.17
N ALA A 6 -10.72 13.42 32.14
CA ALA A 6 -10.26 14.65 31.49
C ALA A 6 -10.33 14.45 29.97
N ALA A 7 -11.00 15.37 29.26
CA ALA A 7 -10.98 15.41 27.80
C ALA A 7 -9.58 15.85 27.35
N VAL A 8 -8.85 14.96 26.66
CA VAL A 8 -7.59 15.30 25.99
C VAL A 8 -7.97 16.03 24.70
N THR A 9 -7.74 17.34 24.65
CA THR A 9 -7.78 18.09 23.40
C THR A 9 -6.55 17.74 22.57
N PRO A 10 -6.70 17.35 21.28
CA PRO A 10 -5.55 17.13 20.42
C PRO A 10 -4.80 18.45 20.25
N ALA A 11 -3.57 18.49 20.74
CA ALA A 11 -2.63 19.57 20.42
C ALA A 11 -2.14 19.32 19.00
N GLY A 12 -2.23 20.34 18.12
CA GLY A 12 -1.60 20.28 16.81
C GLY A 12 -0.08 20.42 16.96
N ALA A 13 0.68 19.70 16.14
CA ALA A 13 2.15 19.72 16.16
C ALA A 13 2.77 21.00 15.57
N VAL A 14 1.94 21.88 15.00
CA VAL A 14 2.35 23.18 14.43
C VAL A 14 2.52 24.19 15.55
N ASN A 15 3.71 24.79 15.64
CA ASN A 15 3.97 25.80 16.66
C ASN A 15 3.35 27.16 16.28
N PRO A 16 2.89 27.96 17.25
CA PRO A 16 2.25 29.26 16.99
C PRO A 16 3.13 30.26 16.23
N ASP A 17 4.45 30.19 16.37
CA ASP A 17 5.42 31.04 15.66
C ASP A 17 5.57 30.70 14.17
N GLU A 18 5.06 29.54 13.74
CA GLU A 18 5.11 29.13 12.33
C GLU A 18 3.92 29.65 11.53
N VAL A 19 2.82 30.03 12.18
CA VAL A 19 1.52 30.29 11.53
C VAL A 19 1.56 31.60 10.73
N LEU A 20 1.12 31.56 9.47
CA LEU A 20 1.03 32.76 8.64
C LEU A 20 -0.12 33.69 9.06
N ASP A 21 0.09 35.00 8.91
CA ASP A 21 -0.94 36.02 9.16
C ASP A 21 -2.11 35.92 8.16
N ASP A 22 -1.84 35.50 6.91
CA ASP A 22 -2.87 35.27 5.91
C ASP A 22 -3.49 33.87 6.11
N PRO A 23 -4.78 33.79 6.52
CA PRO A 23 -5.42 32.51 6.81
C PRO A 23 -5.57 31.62 5.58
N VAL A 24 -5.65 32.19 4.37
CA VAL A 24 -5.78 31.42 3.12
C VAL A 24 -4.45 30.74 2.79
N LEU A 25 -3.33 31.46 2.96
CA LEU A 25 -2.00 30.87 2.76
C LEU A 25 -1.68 29.83 3.85
N GLU A 26 -2.09 30.07 5.10
CA GLU A 26 -1.90 29.09 6.18
C GLU A 26 -2.68 27.80 5.90
N GLU A 27 -3.93 27.88 5.46
CA GLU A 27 -4.72 26.70 5.11
C GLU A 27 -4.05 25.89 3.99
N ARG A 28 -3.56 26.57 2.94
CA ARG A 28 -2.77 25.92 1.87
C ARG A 28 -1.50 25.27 2.42
N ALA A 29 -0.77 25.94 3.31
CA ALA A 29 0.45 25.40 3.92
C ALA A 29 0.17 24.11 4.71
N ARG A 30 -0.93 24.09 5.46
CA ARG A 30 -1.38 22.92 6.24
C ARG A 30 -1.74 21.76 5.32
N ASP A 31 -2.48 22.02 4.25
CA ASP A 31 -2.89 20.96 3.32
C ASP A 31 -1.72 20.36 2.53
N ILE A 32 -0.76 21.18 2.12
CA ILE A 32 0.51 20.70 1.55
C ILE A 32 1.28 19.86 2.59
N SER A 33 1.38 20.35 3.83
CA SER A 33 2.10 19.69 4.92
C SER A 33 1.53 18.30 5.26
N LYS A 34 0.20 18.12 5.19
CA LYS A 34 -0.44 16.80 5.34
C LYS A 34 -0.09 15.82 4.23
N GLY A 35 0.35 16.31 3.06
CA GLY A 35 0.80 15.50 1.93
C GLY A 35 2.28 15.08 2.01
N LEU A 36 3.05 15.71 2.91
CA LEU A 36 4.47 15.49 3.08
C LEU A 36 4.74 14.63 4.32
N ARG A 37 5.56 13.60 4.17
CA ARG A 37 6.04 12.70 5.21
C ARG A 37 7.27 13.29 5.91
N CYS A 38 7.31 13.21 7.24
CA CYS A 38 8.55 13.39 7.98
C CYS A 38 9.50 12.21 7.71
N VAL A 39 10.62 12.47 7.00
CA VAL A 39 11.55 11.42 6.55
C VAL A 39 12.33 10.73 7.67
N VAL A 40 12.36 11.32 8.86
CA VAL A 40 12.97 10.74 10.07
C VAL A 40 11.94 10.09 11.01
N CYS A 41 10.66 10.18 10.68
CA CYS A 41 9.56 9.68 11.49
C CYS A 41 8.94 8.40 10.92
N GLN A 42 8.13 7.70 11.71
CA GLN A 42 7.44 6.47 11.28
C GLN A 42 6.14 6.78 10.52
N ASN A 43 6.26 7.09 9.23
CA ASN A 43 5.11 7.31 8.33
C ASN A 43 4.10 8.35 8.85
N GLN A 44 4.60 9.44 9.40
CA GLN A 44 3.82 10.57 9.91
C GLN A 44 3.91 11.75 8.95
N SER A 45 2.84 12.54 8.83
CA SER A 45 2.88 13.80 8.07
C SER A 45 3.79 14.82 8.78
N ILE A 46 4.31 15.80 8.04
CA ILE A 46 5.02 16.92 8.68
C ILE A 46 4.04 17.86 9.41
N ASP A 47 2.74 17.84 9.08
CA ASP A 47 1.71 18.61 9.80
C ASP A 47 1.45 18.06 11.22
N ASP A 48 1.55 16.74 11.38
CA ASP A 48 1.27 16.03 12.63
C ASP A 48 2.52 15.74 13.48
N SER A 49 3.72 15.99 12.97
CA SER A 49 4.98 15.62 13.61
C SER A 49 5.64 16.79 14.35
N ASP A 50 6.05 16.57 15.60
CA ASP A 50 6.80 17.53 16.42
C ASP A 50 8.33 17.46 16.18
N ALA A 51 8.80 16.67 15.21
CA ALA A 51 10.22 16.56 14.93
C ALA A 51 10.79 17.88 14.36
N ASP A 52 12.03 18.23 14.74
CA ASP A 52 12.71 19.43 14.24
C ASP A 52 12.72 19.50 12.70
N LEU A 53 12.96 18.36 12.04
CA LEU A 53 12.94 18.28 10.58
C LEU A 53 11.54 18.55 9.99
N ALA A 54 10.48 18.12 10.67
CA ALA A 54 9.12 18.40 10.24
C ALA A 54 8.82 19.90 10.35
N ARG A 55 9.25 20.54 11.45
CA ARG A 55 9.18 22.01 11.61
C ARG A 55 9.92 22.74 10.49
N ASP A 56 11.15 22.35 10.18
CA ASP A 56 11.94 22.98 9.11
C ASP A 56 11.24 22.86 7.75
N LEU A 57 10.69 21.69 7.42
CA LEU A 57 9.92 21.49 6.19
C LEU A 57 8.64 22.33 6.15
N ARG A 58 7.92 22.44 7.26
CA ARG A 58 6.73 23.30 7.38
C ARG A 58 7.06 24.78 7.17
N LEU A 59 8.19 25.25 7.68
CA LEU A 59 8.67 26.61 7.44
C LEU A 59 9.00 26.83 5.96
N ILE A 60 9.72 25.89 5.33
CA ILE A 60 10.02 25.95 3.90
C ILE A 60 8.72 26.05 3.07
N VAL A 61 7.72 25.21 3.35
CA VAL A 61 6.43 25.25 2.64
C VAL A 61 5.80 26.64 2.71
N ARG A 62 5.77 27.25 3.91
CA ARG A 62 5.21 28.59 4.11
C ARG A 62 6.01 29.67 3.41
N GLU A 63 7.33 29.62 3.49
CA GLU A 63 8.21 30.55 2.77
C GLU A 63 7.97 30.52 1.25
N ARG A 64 7.81 29.32 0.68
CA ARG A 64 7.51 29.17 -0.76
C ARG A 64 6.13 29.71 -1.13
N LEU A 65 5.11 29.50 -0.29
CA LEU A 65 3.78 30.05 -0.54
C LEU A 65 3.76 31.58 -0.47
N VAL A 66 4.47 32.17 0.51
CA VAL A 66 4.64 33.63 0.62
C VAL A 66 5.42 34.18 -0.58
N ALA A 67 6.37 33.42 -1.13
CA ALA A 67 7.08 33.76 -2.35
C ALA A 67 6.22 33.70 -3.63
N GLY A 68 4.97 33.24 -3.54
CA GLY A 68 4.01 33.20 -4.64
C GLY A 68 3.96 31.88 -5.41
N ASP A 69 4.59 30.81 -4.89
CA ASP A 69 4.55 29.50 -5.54
C ASP A 69 3.14 28.87 -5.50
N SER A 70 2.81 28.14 -6.57
CA SER A 70 1.68 27.20 -6.57
C SER A 70 1.99 25.94 -5.76
N ASP A 71 0.94 25.26 -5.28
CA ASP A 71 1.09 24.06 -4.45
C ASP A 71 1.98 22.99 -5.12
N ALA A 72 1.84 22.81 -6.44
CA ALA A 72 2.68 21.90 -7.21
C ALA A 72 4.16 22.32 -7.19
N GLN A 73 4.46 23.60 -7.37
CA GLN A 73 5.84 24.12 -7.31
C GLN A 73 6.44 23.96 -5.91
N VAL A 74 5.64 24.15 -4.85
CA VAL A 74 6.08 23.91 -3.47
C VAL A 74 6.43 22.43 -3.27
N MET A 75 5.56 21.53 -3.72
CA MET A 75 5.79 20.09 -3.63
C MET A 75 7.03 19.66 -4.41
N ASP A 76 7.17 20.11 -5.66
CA ASP A 76 8.33 19.83 -6.50
C ASP A 76 9.62 20.36 -5.87
N PHE A 77 9.60 21.56 -5.29
CA PHE A 77 10.76 22.14 -4.58
C PHE A 77 11.24 21.28 -3.40
N VAL A 78 10.30 20.69 -2.66
CA VAL A 78 10.61 19.78 -1.54
C VAL A 78 11.09 18.43 -2.08
N VAL A 79 10.44 17.87 -3.09
CA VAL A 79 10.83 16.59 -3.72
C VAL A 79 12.22 16.68 -4.34
N ASP A 80 12.59 17.79 -4.97
CA ASP A 80 13.92 17.98 -5.56
C ASP A 80 15.06 17.86 -4.53
N ARG A 81 14.77 18.14 -3.25
CA ARG A 81 15.76 18.08 -2.15
C ARG A 81 15.69 16.80 -1.33
N TYR A 82 14.49 16.31 -1.07
CA TYR A 82 14.24 15.20 -0.14
C TYR A 82 13.85 13.89 -0.86
N GLY A 83 13.68 13.93 -2.17
CA GLY A 83 13.29 12.81 -3.03
C GLY A 83 11.80 12.44 -2.89
N ASP A 84 11.36 11.45 -3.68
CA ASP A 84 9.95 11.03 -3.69
C ASP A 84 9.46 10.47 -2.35
N TYR A 85 10.37 10.03 -1.48
CA TYR A 85 10.03 9.43 -0.19
C TYR A 85 9.43 10.44 0.79
N VAL A 86 9.67 11.73 0.57
CA VAL A 86 9.02 12.81 1.32
C VAL A 86 7.53 12.89 1.01
N LEU A 87 7.04 12.30 -0.07
CA LEU A 87 5.61 12.26 -0.37
C LEU A 87 4.96 11.13 0.42
N LEU A 88 3.88 11.43 1.14
CA LEU A 88 3.08 10.39 1.80
C LEU A 88 2.46 9.41 0.80
N LYS A 89 2.18 9.90 -0.42
CA LYS A 89 1.69 9.11 -1.54
C LYS A 89 2.78 9.04 -2.63
N PRO A 90 3.28 7.83 -2.97
CA PRO A 90 4.23 7.69 -4.05
C PRO A 90 3.66 8.28 -5.35
N PRO A 91 4.45 9.01 -6.15
CA PRO A 91 3.97 9.57 -7.40
C PRO A 91 3.68 8.46 -8.40
N PHE A 92 2.71 8.65 -9.29
CA PHE A 92 2.41 7.69 -10.36
C PHE A 92 3.34 7.94 -11.57
N LYS A 93 4.49 7.28 -11.58
CA LYS A 93 5.51 7.42 -12.64
C LYS A 93 6.14 6.07 -12.97
N ALA A 94 6.91 6.01 -14.06
CA ALA A 94 7.48 4.75 -14.55
C ALA A 94 8.24 3.95 -13.48
N THR A 95 8.95 4.62 -12.56
CA THR A 95 9.69 3.98 -11.47
C THR A 95 8.80 3.37 -10.38
N THR A 96 7.55 3.79 -10.24
CA THR A 96 6.61 3.30 -9.23
C THR A 96 5.55 2.36 -9.81
N TYR A 97 5.50 2.14 -11.13
CA TYR A 97 4.49 1.27 -11.76
C TYR A 97 4.44 -0.14 -11.18
N VAL A 98 5.58 -0.71 -10.80
CA VAL A 98 5.61 -2.03 -10.14
C VAL A 98 4.84 -2.03 -8.81
N LEU A 99 4.87 -0.93 -8.05
CA LEU A 99 4.11 -0.80 -6.81
C LEU A 99 2.59 -0.80 -7.07
N TRP A 100 2.16 -0.13 -8.14
CA TRP A 100 0.73 0.03 -8.46
C TRP A 100 0.14 -1.20 -9.16
N PHE A 101 0.86 -1.77 -10.14
CA PHE A 101 0.39 -2.88 -10.95
C PHE A 101 0.83 -4.25 -10.43
N GLY A 102 1.84 -4.31 -9.56
CA GLY A 102 2.39 -5.55 -9.01
C GLY A 102 1.34 -6.47 -8.39
N PRO A 103 0.44 -5.98 -7.50
CA PRO A 103 -0.61 -6.81 -6.91
C PRO A 103 -1.54 -7.46 -7.96
N ILE A 104 -1.94 -6.70 -8.98
CA ILE A 104 -2.82 -7.19 -10.06
C ILE A 104 -2.06 -8.19 -10.93
N ALA A 105 -0.83 -7.88 -11.32
CA ALA A 105 0.00 -8.77 -12.13
C ALA A 105 0.25 -10.12 -11.43
N LEU A 106 0.54 -10.10 -10.13
CA LEU A 106 0.71 -11.31 -9.33
C LEU A 106 -0.59 -12.13 -9.24
N LEU A 107 -1.73 -11.47 -9.03
CA LEU A 107 -3.03 -12.14 -9.00
C LEU A 107 -3.35 -12.81 -10.34
N LEU A 108 -3.13 -12.12 -11.46
CA LEU A 108 -3.33 -12.67 -12.80
C LEU A 108 -2.39 -13.86 -13.06
N ALA A 109 -1.12 -13.75 -12.67
CA ALA A 109 -0.16 -14.84 -12.78
C ALA A 109 -0.59 -16.07 -11.96
N ALA A 110 -1.08 -15.87 -10.74
CA ALA A 110 -1.58 -16.94 -9.87
C ALA A 110 -2.81 -17.63 -10.47
N VAL A 111 -3.80 -16.87 -10.93
CA VAL A 111 -5.00 -17.41 -11.59
C VAL A 111 -4.61 -18.18 -12.85
N PHE A 112 -3.73 -17.63 -13.67
CA PHE A 112 -3.23 -18.29 -14.87
C PHE A 112 -2.54 -19.63 -14.54
N ALA A 113 -1.70 -19.67 -13.52
CA ALA A 113 -1.02 -20.89 -13.09
C ALA A 113 -2.02 -21.97 -12.62
N VAL A 114 -3.00 -21.58 -11.80
CA VAL A 114 -4.06 -22.48 -11.31
C VAL A 114 -4.90 -23.03 -12.46
N VAL A 115 -5.39 -22.17 -13.35
CA VAL A 115 -6.20 -22.58 -14.51
C VAL A 115 -5.39 -23.51 -15.42
N SER A 116 -4.13 -23.17 -15.71
CA SER A 116 -3.26 -24.00 -16.54
C SER A 116 -3.00 -25.37 -15.91
N PHE A 117 -2.78 -25.42 -14.59
CA PHE A 117 -2.59 -26.67 -13.84
C PHE A 117 -3.83 -27.58 -13.91
N TYR A 118 -5.02 -27.03 -13.65
CA TYR A 118 -6.26 -27.83 -13.70
C TYR A 118 -6.69 -28.21 -15.12
N ARG A 119 -6.44 -27.35 -16.12
CA ARG A 119 -6.68 -27.70 -17.54
C ARG A 119 -5.77 -28.85 -18.00
N GLY A 120 -4.51 -28.85 -17.58
CA GLY A 120 -3.59 -29.96 -17.87
C GLY A 120 -4.05 -31.28 -17.23
N ARG A 121 -4.72 -31.23 -16.06
CA ARG A 121 -5.25 -32.41 -15.38
C ARG A 121 -6.57 -32.91 -15.98
N ALA A 122 -7.42 -32.01 -16.49
CA ALA A 122 -8.65 -32.37 -17.20
C ALA A 122 -8.38 -32.88 -18.63
N ALA A 123 -7.30 -32.41 -19.25
CA ALA A 123 -6.83 -32.88 -20.55
C ALA A 123 -5.95 -34.13 -20.46
N ALA A 124 -5.48 -34.50 -19.27
CA ALA A 124 -4.97 -35.85 -19.06
C ALA A 124 -6.13 -36.80 -19.35
N PRO A 125 -6.03 -37.72 -20.32
CA PRO A 125 -7.05 -38.74 -20.46
C PRO A 125 -7.16 -39.37 -19.09
N ALA A 126 -8.37 -39.43 -18.53
CA ALA A 126 -8.65 -40.44 -17.54
C ALA A 126 -8.12 -41.71 -18.19
N LYS A 127 -6.99 -42.23 -17.70
CA LYS A 127 -6.60 -43.60 -17.99
C LYS A 127 -7.84 -44.34 -17.56
N ALA A 128 -8.68 -44.73 -18.52
CA ALA A 128 -9.70 -45.72 -18.27
C ALA A 128 -8.91 -46.80 -17.52
N PRO A 129 -9.33 -47.18 -16.29
CA PRO A 129 -8.62 -48.23 -15.58
C PRO A 129 -8.41 -49.33 -16.60
N ALA A 130 -7.14 -49.70 -16.82
CA ALA A 130 -6.79 -50.63 -17.87
C ALA A 130 -7.77 -51.79 -17.77
N ASP A 131 -8.44 -52.09 -18.88
CA ASP A 131 -9.52 -53.07 -18.87
C ASP A 131 -8.98 -54.35 -18.22
N LEU A 132 -9.65 -54.84 -17.17
CA LEU A 132 -9.10 -55.92 -16.34
C LEU A 132 -8.66 -57.06 -17.26
N THR A 133 -7.41 -57.50 -17.11
CA THR A 133 -6.93 -58.67 -17.84
C THR A 133 -7.78 -59.88 -17.46
N ASP A 134 -7.86 -60.86 -18.36
CA ASP A 134 -8.66 -62.07 -18.11
C ASP A 134 -8.30 -62.77 -16.79
N GLU A 135 -7.03 -62.66 -16.37
CA GLU A 135 -6.54 -63.22 -15.12
C GLU A 135 -7.04 -62.43 -13.89
N GLU A 136 -7.05 -61.10 -13.97
CA GLU A 136 -7.59 -60.23 -12.92
C GLU A 136 -9.11 -60.37 -12.79
N ARG A 137 -9.84 -60.51 -13.91
CA ARG A 137 -11.30 -60.78 -13.90
C ARG A 137 -11.61 -62.10 -13.21
N ARG A 138 -10.87 -63.17 -13.53
CA ARG A 138 -11.05 -64.49 -12.88
C ARG A 138 -10.77 -64.44 -11.39
N ARG A 139 -9.76 -63.67 -10.97
CA ARG A 139 -9.43 -63.49 -9.55
C ARG A 139 -10.53 -62.73 -8.81
N LEU A 140 -11.08 -61.68 -9.42
CA LEU A 140 -12.19 -60.92 -8.87
C LEU A 140 -13.46 -61.78 -8.71
N ASP A 141 -13.82 -62.55 -9.75
CA ASP A 141 -14.95 -63.47 -9.71
C ASP A 141 -14.81 -64.55 -8.64
N LYS A 142 -13.57 -65.00 -8.37
CA LYS A 142 -13.30 -65.97 -7.32
C LYS A 142 -13.53 -65.37 -5.93
N LEU A 143 -13.09 -64.13 -5.69
CA LEU A 143 -13.29 -63.42 -4.43
C LEU A 143 -14.77 -63.07 -4.19
N LEU A 144 -15.50 -62.63 -5.22
CA LEU A 144 -16.94 -62.32 -5.13
C LEU A 144 -17.82 -63.55 -4.87
N LYS A 145 -17.34 -64.74 -5.24
CA LYS A 145 -18.01 -66.02 -4.96
C LYS A 145 -17.69 -66.57 -3.57
N ASP A 146 -16.56 -66.19 -2.99
CA ASP A 146 -16.12 -66.63 -1.66
C ASP A 146 -16.82 -65.85 -0.54
N ASP A 147 -17.25 -64.60 -0.83
CA ASP A 147 -17.99 -63.71 0.07
C ASP A 147 -19.53 -63.93 0.07
N ARG A 148 -20.03 -64.97 -0.62
CA ARG A 148 -21.46 -65.32 -0.69
C ARG A 148 -21.78 -66.62 0.04
#